data_AF-A0AB33WU43-F1
#
_entry.id   AF-A0AB33WU43-F1
#
_cell.length_a   1.000
_cell.length_b   1.000
_cell.length_c   1.000
_cell.angle_alpha   90.00
_cell.angle_beta   90.00
_cell.angle_gamma   90.00
#
_symmetry.space_group_name_H-M   'P 1'
#
loop_
_entity.id
_entity.type
_entity.pdbx_description
1 polymer ?
#
loop_
_entity_poly.entity_id
_entity_poly.type
_entity_poly.pdbx_seq_one_letter_code
_entity_poly.pdbx_strand_id
1 'polypeptide(L)'
;MRLAMSKQTIIVYIEEEQLVAQKINNYSLYLAKKVNSSFTVIWLSKPPFAAPNQPTYQYKNIFNITNDSYMVNFTNTPLQEGDVNFTSGGKNLPINTGQITTLDQYGVFSPAKNAGTPGDVSINNELLANPSNILLDSTGLSLWVNRSGGMNIGITTMTPKNEFQLWFGPAQAAGSLIPSNLSSPYNISVNDGETKTVTYTNQGAWVSGEPAASLTAEEVAALHIRVNKAVLRARSLRR
;
A
#
# COMPACT_ATOMS: atom_id res chain seq x y z
N MET A 1 -18.87 8.99 -18.41
CA MET A 1 -17.93 8.15 -17.65
C MET A 1 -16.62 8.92 -17.54
N ARG A 2 -16.36 9.60 -16.42
CA ARG A 2 -15.09 10.30 -16.20
C ARG A 2 -14.06 9.24 -15.77
N LEU A 3 -13.05 9.00 -16.59
CA LEU A 3 -11.81 8.40 -16.13
C LEU A 3 -11.28 9.31 -15.03
N ALA A 4 -11.22 8.81 -13.79
CA ALA A 4 -10.47 9.50 -12.74
C ALA A 4 -9.02 9.57 -13.23
N MET A 5 -8.51 10.76 -13.52
CA MET A 5 -7.10 10.90 -13.89
C MET A 5 -6.26 10.47 -12.68
N SER A 6 -5.30 9.56 -12.90
CA SER A 6 -4.34 9.22 -11.84
C SER A 6 -3.59 10.48 -11.44
N LYS A 7 -3.52 10.73 -10.13
CA LYS A 7 -2.70 11.82 -9.61
C LYS A 7 -1.24 11.42 -9.58
N GLN A 8 -0.94 10.17 -9.29
CA GLN A 8 0.41 9.67 -9.20
C GLN A 8 0.45 8.32 -9.90
N THR A 9 1.54 8.05 -10.63
CA THR A 9 1.71 6.78 -11.33
C THR A 9 3.07 6.18 -10.99
N ILE A 10 3.07 4.92 -10.55
CA ILE A 10 4.30 4.12 -10.38
C ILE A 10 4.28 3.00 -11.41
N ILE A 11 5.31 2.95 -12.25
CA ILE A 11 5.55 1.85 -13.17
C ILE A 11 6.68 0.99 -12.60
N VAL A 12 6.39 -0.28 -12.35
CA VAL A 12 7.37 -1.27 -11.87
C VAL A 12 7.62 -2.29 -12.96
N TYR A 13 8.86 -2.34 -13.44
CA TYR A 13 9.36 -3.44 -14.25
C TYR A 13 10.00 -4.51 -13.37
N ILE A 14 9.86 -5.78 -13.75
CA ILE A 14 10.49 -6.93 -13.09
C ILE A 14 11.20 -7.74 -14.18
N GLU A 15 12.53 -7.81 -14.13
CA GLU A 15 13.30 -8.56 -15.11
C GLU A 15 13.08 -10.07 -14.97
N GLU A 16 13.29 -10.82 -16.07
CA GLU A 16 12.83 -12.20 -16.23
C GLU A 16 13.29 -13.16 -15.12
N GLU A 17 14.55 -13.11 -14.70
CA GLU A 17 15.08 -14.03 -13.68
C GLU A 17 14.39 -13.80 -12.33
N GLN A 18 14.23 -12.53 -11.93
CA GLN A 18 13.49 -12.20 -10.71
C GLN A 18 11.99 -12.45 -10.87
N LEU A 19 11.40 -12.17 -12.03
CA LEU A 19 9.98 -12.44 -12.26
C LEU A 19 9.66 -13.93 -12.04
N VAL A 20 10.52 -14.82 -12.53
CA VAL A 20 10.43 -16.26 -12.28
C VAL A 20 10.71 -16.59 -10.81
N ALA A 21 11.79 -16.06 -10.23
CA ALA A 21 12.19 -16.37 -8.85
C ALA A 21 11.11 -15.96 -7.83
N GLN A 22 10.56 -14.74 -7.92
CA GLN A 22 9.53 -14.24 -7.03
C GLN A 22 8.24 -15.09 -7.12
N LYS A 23 7.86 -15.53 -8.33
CA LYS A 23 6.72 -16.44 -8.51
C LYS A 23 6.99 -17.82 -7.91
N ILE A 24 8.18 -18.39 -8.11
CA ILE A 24 8.57 -19.69 -7.53
C ILE A 24 8.59 -19.64 -6.00
N ASN A 25 9.01 -18.52 -5.42
CA ASN A 25 9.01 -18.29 -3.97
C ASN A 25 7.61 -18.01 -3.39
N ASN A 26 6.59 -17.93 -4.24
CA ASN A 26 5.23 -17.56 -3.87
C ASN A 26 5.16 -16.16 -3.20
N TYR A 27 6.00 -15.23 -3.66
CA TYR A 27 6.05 -13.88 -3.13
C TYR A 27 5.11 -12.96 -3.90
N SER A 28 4.46 -12.06 -3.18
CA SER A 28 3.60 -11.00 -3.73
C SER A 28 4.41 -9.70 -3.88
N LEU A 29 4.02 -8.87 -4.84
CA LEU A 29 4.51 -7.50 -4.96
C LEU A 29 3.61 -6.58 -4.13
N TYR A 30 4.21 -5.83 -3.21
CA TYR A 30 3.50 -4.95 -2.30
C TYR A 30 3.76 -3.47 -2.58
N LEU A 31 2.78 -2.65 -2.24
CA LEU A 31 2.87 -1.19 -2.19
C LEU A 31 2.34 -0.70 -0.84
N ALA A 32 3.09 0.15 -0.16
CA ALA A 32 2.64 0.89 1.01
C ALA A 32 2.77 2.40 0.77
N LYS A 33 1.88 3.18 1.39
CA LYS A 33 1.94 4.65 1.39
C LYS A 33 2.47 5.13 2.74
N LYS A 34 3.36 6.11 2.73
CA LYS A 34 3.85 6.74 3.96
C LYS A 34 2.82 7.70 4.51
N VAL A 35 2.56 7.61 5.80
CA VAL A 35 1.79 8.59 6.55
C VAL A 35 2.63 9.01 7.75
N ASN A 36 2.67 10.31 8.03
CA ASN A 36 3.65 10.90 8.94
C ASN A 36 5.07 10.54 8.49
N SER A 37 5.80 9.77 9.31
CA SER A 37 7.17 9.34 9.05
C SER A 37 7.29 7.83 8.77
N SER A 38 6.18 7.09 8.61
CA SER A 38 6.21 5.63 8.64
C SER A 38 5.35 4.97 7.56
N PHE A 39 5.80 3.80 7.09
CA PHE A 39 5.00 2.80 6.40
C PHE A 39 4.57 1.77 7.46
N THR A 40 3.26 1.60 7.68
CA THR A 40 2.78 0.69 8.73
C THR A 40 1.85 -0.39 8.21
N VAL A 41 1.24 -0.19 7.04
CA VAL A 41 0.23 -1.10 6.49
C VAL A 41 0.51 -1.39 5.02
N ILE A 42 0.29 -2.64 4.62
CA ILE A 42 0.24 -3.03 3.20
C ILE A 42 -0.99 -2.39 2.58
N TRP A 43 -0.79 -1.43 1.70
CA TRP A 43 -1.93 -0.76 1.06
C TRP A 43 -2.46 -1.57 -0.12
N LEU A 44 -1.57 -2.05 -0.99
CA LEU A 44 -1.93 -2.89 -2.13
C LEU A 44 -1.00 -4.09 -2.23
N SER A 45 -1.54 -5.21 -2.70
CA SER A 45 -0.78 -6.41 -3.01
C SER A 45 -1.17 -6.96 -4.38
N LYS A 46 -0.19 -7.49 -5.10
CA LYS A 46 -0.39 -8.28 -6.32
C LYS A 46 0.19 -9.68 -6.08
N PRO A 47 -0.62 -10.74 -6.08
CA PRO A 47 -0.13 -12.09 -5.86
C PRO A 47 0.75 -12.61 -7.02
N PRO A 48 1.57 -13.66 -6.78
CA PRO A 48 2.41 -14.29 -7.82
C PRO A 48 1.62 -15.02 -8.90
N PHE A 49 0.39 -15.45 -8.59
CA PHE A 49 -0.44 -16.24 -9.48
C PHE A 49 -1.81 -15.60 -9.66
N ALA A 50 -2.37 -15.75 -10.86
CA ALA A 50 -3.73 -15.31 -11.13
C ALA A 50 -4.73 -16.21 -10.38
N ALA A 51 -5.73 -15.58 -9.78
CA ALA A 51 -6.94 -16.23 -9.29
C ALA A 51 -8.15 -15.45 -9.83
N PRO A 52 -9.36 -16.04 -9.83
CA PRO A 52 -10.56 -15.31 -10.25
C PRO A 52 -10.66 -13.96 -9.52
N ASN A 53 -10.80 -12.88 -10.30
CA ASN A 53 -10.88 -11.50 -9.79
C ASN A 53 -9.64 -10.98 -9.04
N GLN A 54 -8.49 -11.65 -9.15
CA GLN A 54 -7.24 -11.22 -8.52
C GLN A 54 -6.12 -11.05 -9.56
N PRO A 55 -5.79 -9.81 -9.95
CA PRO A 55 -4.72 -9.55 -10.90
C PRO A 55 -3.35 -9.84 -10.27
N THR A 56 -2.51 -10.59 -10.97
CA THR A 56 -1.12 -10.90 -10.57
C THR A 56 -0.13 -9.84 -11.07
N TYR A 57 1.07 -9.77 -10.50
CA TYR A 57 2.15 -8.99 -11.11
C TYR A 57 2.73 -9.69 -12.34
N GLN A 58 3.21 -8.87 -13.28
CA GLN A 58 3.81 -9.27 -14.55
C GLN A 58 5.13 -8.52 -14.78
N TYR A 59 5.72 -8.67 -15.96
CA TYR A 59 6.93 -7.93 -16.36
C TYR A 59 6.79 -6.40 -16.17
N LYS A 60 5.63 -5.82 -16.52
CA LYS A 60 5.32 -4.41 -16.34
C LYS A 60 4.06 -4.27 -15.48
N ASN A 61 4.16 -3.51 -14.40
CA ASN A 61 3.07 -3.27 -13.47
C ASN A 61 2.84 -1.76 -13.34
N ILE A 62 1.59 -1.34 -13.40
CA ILE A 62 1.22 0.07 -13.25
C ILE A 62 0.35 0.20 -12.01
N PHE A 63 0.78 1.05 -11.08
CA PHE A 63 -0.01 1.50 -9.94
C PHE A 63 -0.50 2.91 -10.22
N ASN A 64 -1.81 3.04 -10.43
CA ASN A 64 -2.48 4.33 -10.59
C ASN A 64 -3.03 4.75 -9.22
N ILE A 65 -2.53 5.87 -8.71
CA ILE A 65 -2.88 6.38 -7.39
C ILE A 65 -3.72 7.64 -7.56
N THR A 66 -4.95 7.59 -7.05
CA THR A 66 -5.97 8.65 -7.19
C THR A 66 -6.43 9.23 -5.85
N ASN A 67 -5.76 8.87 -4.74
CA ASN A 67 -6.28 9.12 -3.41
C ASN A 67 -6.08 10.55 -2.93
N ASP A 68 -7.14 11.33 -3.09
CA ASP A 68 -7.34 12.62 -2.42
C ASP A 68 -8.33 12.52 -1.27
N SER A 69 -9.16 11.47 -1.30
CA SER A 69 -10.23 11.22 -0.34
C SER A 69 -9.79 10.14 0.62
N TYR A 70 -9.90 10.45 1.91
CA TYR A 70 -9.54 9.55 2.99
C TYR A 70 -10.77 9.21 3.81
N MET A 71 -10.64 8.17 4.63
CA MET A 71 -11.52 7.96 5.76
C MET A 71 -10.70 7.81 7.03
N VAL A 72 -11.28 8.21 8.16
CA VAL A 72 -10.71 7.96 9.48
C VAL A 72 -11.50 6.90 10.22
N ASN A 73 -10.76 6.12 11.01
CA ASN A 73 -11.31 5.25 12.03
C ASN A 73 -10.37 5.14 13.23
N PHE A 74 -10.76 4.37 14.23
CA PHE A 74 -9.97 4.09 15.42
C PHE A 74 -10.18 2.66 15.92
N THR A 75 -9.28 2.22 16.81
CA THR A 75 -9.42 0.96 17.56
C THR A 75 -8.83 1.09 18.96
N ASN A 76 -9.46 0.43 19.93
CA ASN A 76 -8.93 0.25 21.29
C ASN A 76 -8.22 -1.10 21.46
N THR A 77 -8.22 -1.94 20.41
CA THR A 77 -7.52 -3.22 20.43
C THR A 77 -6.01 -2.98 20.34
N PRO A 78 -5.22 -3.49 21.30
CA PRO A 78 -3.76 -3.45 21.20
C PRO A 78 -3.29 -4.10 19.89
N LEU A 79 -2.37 -3.45 19.20
CA LEU A 79 -1.80 -3.94 17.95
C LEU A 79 -0.38 -4.45 18.20
N GLN A 80 -0.10 -5.66 17.74
CA GLN A 80 1.25 -6.25 17.74
C GLN A 80 1.72 -6.44 16.29
N GLU A 81 3.03 -6.40 16.06
CA GLU A 81 3.60 -6.64 14.73
C GLU A 81 3.28 -8.05 14.22
N GLY A 82 3.00 -8.16 12.92
CA GLY A 82 2.70 -9.44 12.24
C GLY A 82 1.47 -9.37 11.34
N ASP A 83 1.08 -10.52 10.79
CA ASP A 83 -0.10 -10.70 9.93
C ASP A 83 -1.41 -10.63 10.74
N VAL A 84 -1.70 -9.46 11.30
CA VAL A 84 -2.96 -9.20 11.98
C VAL A 84 -3.83 -8.35 11.06
N ASN A 85 -4.93 -8.94 10.61
CA ASN A 85 -6.04 -8.18 10.04
C ASN A 85 -6.75 -7.47 11.19
N PHE A 86 -6.80 -6.14 11.13
CA PHE A 86 -7.56 -5.36 12.10
C PHE A 86 -8.81 -4.80 11.42
N THR A 87 -9.95 -5.00 12.07
CA THR A 87 -11.19 -4.30 11.76
C THR A 87 -11.45 -3.29 12.86
N SER A 88 -11.57 -2.03 12.47
CA SER A 88 -11.95 -0.94 13.37
C SER A 88 -13.38 -1.14 13.90
N GLY A 89 -13.60 -0.80 15.17
CA GLY A 89 -14.93 -0.93 15.80
C GLY A 89 -15.91 0.20 15.48
N GLY A 90 -15.42 1.37 15.04
CA GLY A 90 -16.24 2.54 14.74
C GLY A 90 -16.77 2.59 13.29
N LYS A 91 -17.74 3.47 13.03
CA LYS A 91 -18.17 3.80 11.66
C LYS A 91 -17.13 4.72 11.01
N ASN A 92 -16.62 4.32 9.83
CA ASN A 92 -15.70 5.15 9.04
C ASN A 92 -16.32 6.54 8.78
N LEU A 93 -15.51 7.59 8.92
CA LEU A 93 -15.89 8.95 8.51
C LEU A 93 -15.05 9.40 7.31
N PRO A 94 -15.67 9.78 6.18
CA PRO A 94 -14.98 10.46 5.08
C PRO A 94 -14.37 11.80 5.52
N ILE A 95 -13.13 12.04 5.12
CA ILE A 95 -12.39 13.27 5.43
C ILE A 95 -11.36 13.57 4.34
N ASN A 96 -11.09 14.85 4.12
CA ASN A 96 -10.06 15.33 3.20
C ASN A 96 -8.87 15.92 3.97
N THR A 97 -7.72 16.02 3.31
CA THR A 97 -6.61 16.82 3.84
C THR A 97 -7.03 18.29 4.03
N GLY A 98 -6.58 18.96 5.09
CA GLY A 98 -7.07 20.27 5.49
C GLY A 98 -8.31 20.25 6.41
N GLN A 99 -8.84 19.06 6.72
CA GLN A 99 -10.02 18.93 7.56
C GLN A 99 -9.70 18.37 8.94
N ILE A 100 -10.59 18.68 9.88
CA ILE A 100 -10.60 18.17 11.24
C ILE A 100 -11.97 17.59 11.59
N THR A 101 -11.99 16.52 12.35
CA THR A 101 -13.18 15.95 12.99
C THR A 101 -12.93 15.75 14.48
N THR A 102 -13.99 15.71 15.29
CA THR A 102 -13.93 15.29 16.70
C THR A 102 -14.39 13.84 16.81
N LEU A 103 -13.56 13.00 17.44
CA LEU A 103 -13.96 11.70 18.00
C LEU A 103 -14.47 11.94 19.42
N ASP A 104 -15.78 11.87 19.62
CA ASP A 104 -16.37 12.18 20.92
C ASP A 104 -16.05 11.12 21.99
N GLN A 105 -16.42 11.43 23.23
CA GLN A 105 -16.25 10.53 24.38
C GLN A 105 -16.96 9.16 24.25
N TYR A 106 -17.86 9.01 23.28
CA TYR A 106 -18.61 7.78 23.02
C TYR A 106 -18.07 7.02 21.80
N GLY A 107 -16.99 7.50 21.18
CA GLY A 107 -16.38 6.87 20.02
C GLY A 107 -17.11 7.17 18.71
N VAL A 108 -17.82 8.31 18.64
CA VAL A 108 -18.54 8.74 17.45
C VAL A 108 -17.83 9.95 16.83
N PHE A 109 -17.55 9.86 15.53
CA PHE A 109 -17.02 10.99 14.80
C PHE A 109 -18.10 12.00 14.44
N SER A 110 -17.82 13.28 14.72
CA SER A 110 -18.59 14.41 14.20
C SER A 110 -18.28 14.68 12.72
N PRO A 111 -19.15 15.42 11.98
CA PRO A 111 -18.86 15.80 10.60
C PRO A 111 -17.53 16.56 10.48
N ALA A 112 -16.73 16.22 9.46
CA ALA A 112 -15.47 16.89 9.18
C ALA A 112 -15.67 18.36 8.78
N LYS A 113 -14.76 19.23 9.23
CA LYS A 113 -14.79 20.68 8.99
C LYS A 113 -13.47 21.17 8.41
N ASN A 114 -13.53 22.21 7.57
CA ASN A 114 -12.35 22.87 6.98
C ASN A 114 -11.66 23.80 7.98
N ALA A 115 -11.11 23.24 9.05
CA ALA A 115 -10.41 23.97 10.11
C ALA A 115 -9.08 23.30 10.50
N GLY A 116 -8.60 22.35 9.68
CA GLY A 116 -7.31 21.68 9.86
C GLY A 116 -6.20 22.32 9.03
N THR A 117 -4.98 21.82 9.22
CA THR A 117 -3.80 22.22 8.43
C THR A 117 -3.86 21.61 7.03
N PRO A 118 -3.59 22.38 5.95
CA PRO A 118 -3.49 21.83 4.60
C PRO A 118 -2.49 20.67 4.52
N GLY A 119 -2.88 19.57 3.86
CA GLY A 119 -2.07 18.36 3.78
C GLY A 119 -2.27 17.37 4.93
N ASP A 120 -2.89 17.78 6.04
CA ASP A 120 -3.13 16.92 7.19
C ASP A 120 -4.60 16.48 7.29
N VAL A 121 -4.81 15.28 7.81
CA VAL A 121 -6.09 14.82 8.35
C VAL A 121 -5.99 14.90 9.87
N SER A 122 -6.88 15.66 10.50
CA SER A 122 -6.83 15.89 11.96
C SER A 122 -8.01 15.26 12.68
N ILE A 123 -7.75 14.69 13.86
CA ILE A 123 -8.77 14.18 14.79
C ILE A 123 -8.57 14.87 16.13
N ASN A 124 -9.57 15.60 16.61
CA ASN A 124 -9.67 15.98 18.01
C ASN A 124 -10.24 14.80 18.79
N ASN A 125 -9.41 14.11 19.56
CA ASN A 125 -9.80 12.96 20.35
C ASN A 125 -10.34 13.40 21.73
N GLU A 126 -11.58 13.04 22.02
CA GLU A 126 -12.23 13.17 23.33
C GLU A 126 -12.53 11.80 23.96
N LEU A 127 -12.22 10.71 23.24
CA LEU A 127 -12.40 9.35 23.74
C LEU A 127 -11.31 8.99 24.74
N LEU A 128 -11.74 8.56 25.94
CA LEU A 128 -10.87 8.01 26.97
C LEU A 128 -10.31 6.66 26.52
N ALA A 129 -9.18 6.24 27.12
CA ALA A 129 -8.45 4.99 26.84
C ALA A 129 -7.50 5.00 25.62
N ASN A 130 -7.07 6.18 25.14
CA ASN A 130 -5.96 6.33 24.19
C ASN A 130 -6.11 5.46 22.91
N PRO A 131 -7.19 5.66 22.12
CA PRO A 131 -7.47 4.84 20.94
C PRO A 131 -6.39 5.00 19.87
N SER A 132 -6.07 3.93 19.14
CA SER A 132 -5.20 4.02 17.96
C SER A 132 -5.97 4.58 16.76
N ASN A 133 -5.48 5.67 16.17
CA ASN A 133 -6.01 6.19 14.91
C ASN A 133 -5.60 5.35 13.70
N ILE A 134 -6.53 5.28 12.76
CA ILE A 134 -6.40 4.57 11.50
C ILE A 134 -6.75 5.54 10.38
N LEU A 135 -5.91 5.57 9.34
CA LEU A 135 -6.22 6.23 8.08
C LEU A 135 -6.50 5.16 7.03
N LEU A 136 -7.63 5.32 6.35
CA LEU A 136 -8.08 4.46 5.26
C LEU A 136 -8.14 5.26 3.95
N ASP A 137 -8.06 4.57 2.82
CA ASP A 137 -8.48 5.14 1.55
C ASP A 137 -10.01 5.21 1.42
N SER A 138 -10.49 5.79 0.32
CA SER A 138 -11.93 5.90 0.02
C SER A 138 -12.65 4.55 -0.17
N THR A 139 -11.92 3.45 -0.34
CA THR A 139 -12.48 2.09 -0.45
C THR A 139 -12.50 1.34 0.89
N GLY A 140 -11.89 1.91 1.93
CA GLY A 140 -11.79 1.30 3.25
C GLY A 140 -10.53 0.46 3.45
N LEU A 141 -9.60 0.46 2.50
CA LEU A 141 -8.30 -0.19 2.70
C LEU A 141 -7.42 0.69 3.58
N SER A 142 -6.77 0.04 4.54
CA SER A 142 -5.89 0.72 5.48
C SER A 142 -4.63 1.24 4.80
N LEU A 143 -4.33 2.51 5.04
CA LEU A 143 -3.11 3.20 4.60
C LEU A 143 -2.09 3.27 5.73
N TRP A 144 -2.58 3.48 6.95
CA TRP A 144 -1.74 3.64 8.13
C TRP A 144 -2.52 3.37 9.41
N VAL A 145 -1.79 2.94 10.45
CA VAL A 145 -2.30 2.80 11.80
C VAL A 145 -1.24 3.16 12.82
N ASN A 146 -1.65 3.86 13.87
CA ASN A 146 -0.78 4.19 15.00
C ASN A 146 -0.46 2.91 15.79
N ARG A 147 0.81 2.52 15.84
CA ARG A 147 1.28 1.36 16.63
C ARG A 147 1.82 1.75 18.00
N SER A 148 2.08 3.03 18.23
CA SER A 148 2.84 3.55 19.37
C SER A 148 1.98 3.98 20.58
N GLY A 149 0.83 3.34 20.78
CA GLY A 149 0.06 3.47 22.01
C GLY A 149 -1.17 4.39 21.96
N GLY A 150 -1.48 5.00 20.81
CA GLY A 150 -2.77 5.68 20.56
C GLY A 150 -2.75 7.21 20.45
N MET A 151 -3.95 7.79 20.40
CA MET A 151 -4.23 9.22 20.44
C MET A 151 -4.50 9.69 21.87
N ASN A 152 -3.66 10.57 22.39
CA ASN A 152 -3.98 11.31 23.61
C ASN A 152 -5.25 12.17 23.42
N ILE A 153 -5.87 12.60 24.53
CA ILE A 153 -6.92 13.61 24.47
C ILE A 153 -6.37 14.89 23.81
N GLY A 154 -7.14 15.45 22.89
CA GLY A 154 -6.75 16.60 22.07
C GLY A 154 -6.46 16.23 20.62
N ILE A 155 -5.75 17.12 19.91
CA ILE A 155 -5.57 17.00 18.47
C ILE A 155 -4.43 16.04 18.13
N THR A 156 -4.74 15.04 17.32
CA THR A 156 -3.78 14.19 16.59
C THR A 156 -3.87 14.50 15.09
N THR A 157 -2.74 14.44 14.40
CA THR A 157 -2.66 14.62 12.95
C THR A 157 -2.08 13.39 12.25
N MET A 158 -2.58 13.14 11.05
CA MET A 158 -2.06 12.17 10.10
C MET A 158 -1.77 12.90 8.80
N THR A 159 -0.52 12.86 8.34
CA THR A 159 -0.07 13.54 7.13
C THR A 159 0.27 12.50 6.06
N PRO A 160 -0.63 12.21 5.11
CA PRO A 160 -0.32 11.38 3.95
C PRO A 160 0.81 12.02 3.14
N LYS A 161 1.87 11.26 2.84
CA LYS A 161 3.01 11.75 2.05
C LYS A 161 2.96 11.19 0.63
N ASN A 162 3.67 11.87 -0.26
CA ASN A 162 3.93 11.44 -1.63
C ASN A 162 5.12 10.46 -1.71
N GLU A 163 5.25 9.61 -0.68
CA GLU A 163 6.29 8.61 -0.53
C GLU A 163 5.65 7.23 -0.42
N PHE A 164 6.22 6.27 -1.14
CA PHE A 164 5.74 4.91 -1.25
C PHE A 164 6.87 3.92 -1.00
N GLN A 165 6.53 2.72 -0.56
CA GLN A 165 7.46 1.62 -0.40
C GLN A 165 7.00 0.41 -1.21
N LEU A 166 7.93 -0.18 -1.93
CA LEU A 166 7.77 -1.38 -2.76
C LEU A 166 8.65 -2.50 -2.22
N TRP A 167 8.15 -3.74 -2.21
CA TRP A 167 8.96 -4.91 -1.89
C TRP A 167 8.27 -6.19 -2.39
N PHE A 168 9.05 -7.27 -2.40
CA PHE A 168 8.51 -8.63 -2.52
C PHE A 168 8.56 -9.33 -1.17
N GLY A 169 7.54 -10.12 -0.86
CA GLY A 169 7.53 -10.93 0.34
C GLY A 169 6.47 -12.03 0.33
N PRO A 170 6.45 -12.89 1.36
CA PRO A 170 5.42 -13.92 1.54
C PRO A 170 4.01 -13.34 1.44
N ALA A 171 3.03 -14.16 1.05
CA ALA A 171 1.65 -13.72 0.85
C ALA A 171 1.01 -13.19 2.15
N GLN A 172 0.49 -11.97 2.09
CA GLN A 172 -0.18 -11.21 3.15
C GLN A 172 -1.33 -10.41 2.54
N ALA A 173 -2.35 -10.12 3.33
CA ALA A 173 -3.50 -9.36 2.86
C ALA A 173 -3.18 -7.85 2.79
N ALA A 174 -3.81 -7.16 1.84
CA ALA A 174 -3.89 -5.70 1.93
C ALA A 174 -4.67 -5.32 3.19
N GLY A 175 -4.23 -4.27 3.87
CA GLY A 175 -4.75 -3.84 5.17
C GLY A 175 -4.02 -4.45 6.38
N SER A 176 -3.12 -5.41 6.18
CA SER A 176 -2.30 -6.00 7.26
C SER A 176 -1.08 -5.13 7.60
N LEU A 177 -0.60 -5.25 8.85
CA LEU A 177 0.61 -4.57 9.30
C LEU A 177 1.84 -5.04 8.53
N ILE A 178 2.75 -4.11 8.23
CA ILE A 178 4.02 -4.42 7.56
C ILE A 178 4.96 -5.12 8.56
N PRO A 179 5.57 -6.27 8.21
CA PRO A 179 6.60 -6.91 9.03
C PRO A 179 7.82 -6.00 9.24
N SER A 180 8.44 -6.05 10.42
CA SER A 180 9.60 -5.23 10.76
C SER A 180 10.84 -5.50 9.89
N ASN A 181 10.96 -6.71 9.33
CA ASN A 181 12.14 -7.15 8.57
C ASN A 181 11.83 -7.37 7.09
N LEU A 182 11.56 -6.29 6.36
CA LEU A 182 11.41 -6.36 4.91
C LEU A 182 12.75 -6.67 4.22
N SER A 183 12.71 -7.59 3.26
CA SER A 183 13.87 -7.88 2.41
C SER A 183 13.89 -6.92 1.21
N SER A 184 15.00 -6.20 1.05
CA SER A 184 15.25 -5.26 -0.06
C SER A 184 14.07 -4.32 -0.39
N PRO A 185 13.50 -3.58 0.59
CA PRO A 185 12.46 -2.61 0.30
C PRO A 185 13.02 -1.42 -0.51
N TYR A 186 12.18 -0.84 -1.36
CA TYR A 186 12.52 0.35 -2.15
C TYR A 186 11.52 1.47 -1.90
N ASN A 187 12.04 2.62 -1.48
CA ASN A 187 11.24 3.81 -1.25
C ASN A 187 11.27 4.70 -2.50
N ILE A 188 10.12 5.22 -2.89
CA ILE A 188 9.97 6.09 -4.06
C ILE A 188 9.09 7.29 -3.72
N SER A 189 9.52 8.49 -4.12
CA SER A 189 8.71 9.71 -4.03
C SER A 189 8.08 10.02 -5.38
N VAL A 190 6.77 10.26 -5.40
CA VAL A 190 5.98 10.50 -6.62
C VAL A 190 5.05 11.66 -6.36
N ASN A 191 5.33 12.82 -6.94
CA ASN A 191 4.52 14.02 -6.77
C ASN A 191 3.21 13.94 -7.57
N ASP A 192 2.28 14.82 -7.26
CA ASP A 192 1.03 14.95 -8.01
C ASP A 192 1.32 15.32 -9.47
N GLY A 193 0.62 14.66 -10.39
CA GLY A 193 0.86 14.67 -11.84
C GLY A 193 2.06 13.84 -12.30
N GLU A 194 2.84 13.25 -11.39
CA GLU A 194 4.10 12.57 -11.75
C GLU A 194 3.91 11.10 -12.08
N THR A 195 4.71 10.64 -13.06
CA THR A 195 4.96 9.23 -13.30
C THR A 195 6.40 8.91 -12.94
N LYS A 196 6.61 7.93 -12.06
CA LYS A 196 7.92 7.37 -11.77
C LYS A 196 8.01 5.93 -12.25
N THR A 197 9.18 5.59 -12.79
CA THR A 197 9.49 4.24 -13.25
C THR A 197 10.65 3.68 -12.44
N VAL A 198 10.53 2.41 -12.05
CA VAL A 198 11.55 1.63 -11.34
C VAL A 198 11.59 0.22 -11.92
N THR A 199 12.77 -0.39 -11.90
CA THR A 199 13.01 -1.76 -12.32
C THR A 199 13.57 -2.57 -11.16
N TYR A 200 13.04 -3.78 -10.95
CA TYR A 200 13.65 -4.81 -10.12
C TYR A 200 14.48 -5.73 -11.02
N THR A 201 15.81 -5.60 -10.94
CA THR A 201 16.76 -6.23 -11.87
C THR A 201 16.92 -7.71 -11.59
N ASN A 202 17.48 -8.47 -12.54
CA ASN A 202 17.81 -9.89 -12.41
C ASN A 202 18.67 -10.18 -11.17
N GLN A 203 19.53 -9.23 -10.76
CA GLN A 203 20.36 -9.33 -9.55
C GLN A 203 19.60 -9.09 -8.24
N GLY A 204 18.29 -8.82 -8.29
CA GLY A 204 17.45 -8.56 -7.12
C GLY A 204 17.65 -7.16 -6.54
N ALA A 205 18.04 -6.19 -7.36
CA ALA A 205 18.24 -4.80 -6.98
C ALA A 205 17.16 -3.89 -7.59
N TRP A 206 16.80 -2.83 -6.88
CA TRP A 206 15.92 -1.78 -7.41
C TRP A 206 16.73 -0.68 -8.06
N VAL A 207 16.39 -0.31 -9.30
CA VAL A 207 17.03 0.78 -10.05
C VAL A 207 15.96 1.71 -10.64
N SER A 208 16.26 3.00 -10.71
CA SER A 208 15.36 3.96 -11.34
C SER A 208 15.38 3.82 -12.87
N GLY A 209 14.21 3.98 -13.50
CA GLY A 209 14.06 3.89 -14.95
C GLY A 209 13.58 2.54 -15.44
N GLU A 210 13.41 2.46 -16.76
CA GLU A 210 13.08 1.22 -17.47
C GLU A 210 14.27 0.24 -17.48
N PRO A 211 14.04 -1.06 -17.72
CA PRO A 211 15.11 -2.01 -17.93
C PRO A 211 16.01 -1.57 -19.09
N ALA A 212 17.32 -1.82 -18.97
CA ALA A 212 18.29 -1.43 -20.00
C ALA A 212 17.96 -2.04 -21.39
N ALA A 213 17.32 -3.21 -21.40
CA ALA A 213 16.73 -3.83 -22.58
C ALA A 213 15.20 -3.91 -22.39
N SER A 214 14.49 -2.85 -22.77
CA SER A 214 13.04 -2.83 -22.77
C SER A 214 12.48 -3.80 -23.80
N LEU A 215 11.58 -4.68 -23.40
CA LEU A 215 10.96 -5.67 -24.29
C LEU A 215 9.82 -5.05 -25.12
N THR A 216 9.75 -5.41 -26.39
CA THR A 216 8.59 -5.19 -27.28
C THR A 216 7.37 -5.97 -26.80
N ALA A 217 6.19 -5.66 -27.33
CA ALA A 217 4.96 -6.38 -26.96
C ALA A 217 5.04 -7.88 -27.30
N GLU A 218 5.65 -8.22 -28.43
CA GLU A 218 5.88 -9.60 -28.88
C GLU A 218 6.85 -10.33 -27.93
N GLU A 219 7.93 -9.66 -27.52
CA GLU A 219 8.90 -10.22 -26.57
C GLU A 219 8.31 -10.38 -25.17
N VAL A 220 7.43 -9.47 -24.74
CA VAL A 220 6.66 -9.62 -23.50
C VAL A 220 5.73 -10.82 -23.58
N ALA A 221 5.05 -11.06 -24.70
CA ALA A 221 4.21 -12.25 -24.88
C ALA A 221 5.05 -13.54 -24.82
N ALA A 222 6.20 -13.56 -25.47
CA ALA A 222 7.14 -14.68 -25.41
C ALA A 222 7.66 -14.90 -23.98
N LEU A 223 7.97 -13.84 -23.24
CA LEU A 223 8.37 -13.88 -21.84
C LEU A 223 7.30 -14.53 -20.97
N HIS A 224 6.03 -14.15 -21.13
CA HIS A 224 4.93 -14.76 -20.35
C HIS A 224 4.88 -16.28 -20.53
N ILE A 225 5.09 -16.78 -21.75
CA ILE A 225 5.13 -18.22 -22.03
C ILE A 225 6.31 -18.88 -21.31
N ARG A 226 7.52 -18.28 -21.38
CA ARG A 226 8.73 -18.79 -20.71
C ARG A 226 8.55 -18.85 -19.19
N VAL A 227 8.06 -17.76 -18.60
CA VAL A 227 7.77 -17.67 -17.15
C VAL A 227 6.79 -18.74 -16.72
N ASN A 228 5.67 -18.90 -17.44
CA ASN A 228 4.67 -19.93 -17.12
C ASN A 228 5.26 -21.34 -17.17
N LYS A 229 6.07 -21.64 -18.19
CA LYS A 229 6.74 -22.95 -18.33
C LYS A 229 7.72 -23.19 -17.18
N ALA A 230 8.53 -22.20 -16.81
CA ALA A 230 9.50 -22.29 -15.71
C ALA A 230 8.81 -22.53 -14.36
N VAL A 231 7.75 -21.77 -14.08
CA VAL A 231 6.94 -21.91 -12.86
C VAL A 231 6.30 -23.30 -12.77
N LEU A 232 5.70 -23.81 -13.86
CA LEU A 232 5.08 -25.13 -13.87
C LEU A 232 6.10 -26.24 -13.58
N ARG A 233 7.29 -26.17 -14.22
CA ARG A 233 8.38 -27.13 -13.98
C ARG A 233 8.88 -27.09 -12.54
N ALA A 234 9.04 -25.91 -11.96
CA ALA A 234 9.46 -25.78 -10.57
C ALA A 234 8.44 -26.38 -9.60
N ARG A 235 7.14 -26.22 -9.88
CA ARG A 235 6.06 -26.79 -9.05
C ARG A 235 5.95 -28.30 -9.18
N SER A 236 6.21 -28.89 -10.34
CA SER A 236 6.19 -30.35 -10.52
C SER A 236 7.34 -31.06 -9.79
N LEU A 237 8.48 -30.38 -9.61
CA LEU A 237 9.64 -30.92 -8.88
C LEU A 237 9.50 -30.84 -7.35
N ARG A 238 8.50 -30.10 -6.84
CA ARG A 238 8.21 -29.95 -5.41
C ARG A 238 7.09 -30.89 -4.91
N ARG A 239 6.53 -31.73 -5.78
CA ARG A 239 5.57 -32.78 -5.44
C ARG A 239 6.27 -34.12 -5.34
#